data_AF-A0A9W6FHP9-F1
#
_entry.id   AF-A0A9W6FHP9-F1
#
_cell.length_a   1.000
_cell.length_b   1.000
_cell.length_c   1.000
_cell.angle_alpha   90.00
_cell.angle_beta   90.00
_cell.angle_gamma   90.00
#
_symmetry.space_group_name_H-M   'P 1'
#
loop_
_entity.id
_entity.type
_entity.pdbx_description
1 polymer ?
#
loop_
_entity_poly.entity_id
_entity_poly.type
_entity_poly.pdbx_seq_one_letter_code
_entity_poly.pdbx_strand_id
1 'polypeptide(L)'
;MARNMITGKETQKMQEFTQEQIDRAEHMGIALPVDVKEQIFEYANLIGEEEKVRTLVRNLTDAINQADEDKVEELLDDAKMDIQDLPDPTIGKLELRDYGYTAEDMVPLRKEAALDYHRMGSKIYCLGSDGDKGEEYASKEMIQAHEGLFGMELQMWERIRDQDLDYADEDFGAFQEPMSVIEQEEALKLYDAGADIYLITNFSSPIYVTERKEIERGPEHYQMSMAERERFRNLEWEMQKYPQIQSLKEANLLLGTRRTFGIYQIKDDLTGENYAFMNMSFIESHGMQIKKEDYKLVYVGELLGNTSLDDIFERFNIDRPKDFRGHSLSVSDIVVLNDGEKVTAHFVDSISFEQLDSFLNLEEQILSELAYEVGERYFAIQRTEEGYDYSFYDEDFRLMDGGVYENDEISIEEAAEELLEDEGWTGERICGDYDQLMEKVKEMDEVVMAEIQKSQGEYKPLAKVEELEEANYNMIDNVLNNMPLKKEPYLEYFATECDEFHDMGAYEKSTDVNQIAAVYEKYKENPETAYLGCSMGIIYRDPEDSYGKRYKVFTRV
;
A
#
# COMPACT_ATOMS: atom_id res chain seq x y z
N MET A 1 -7.08 -7.94 -41.00
CA MET A 1 -5.65 -7.67 -40.73
C MET A 1 -4.92 -8.98 -40.90
N ALA A 2 -3.85 -9.03 -41.69
CA ALA A 2 -3.11 -10.27 -41.94
C ALA A 2 -2.40 -10.70 -40.66
N ARG A 3 -2.92 -11.74 -39.98
CA ARG A 3 -2.23 -12.41 -38.87
C ARG A 3 -0.97 -13.06 -39.45
N ASN A 4 0.22 -12.57 -39.09
CA ASN A 4 1.48 -13.25 -39.36
C ASN A 4 1.56 -14.48 -38.43
N MET A 5 0.84 -15.55 -38.79
CA MET A 5 0.99 -16.85 -38.14
C MET A 5 2.37 -17.40 -38.53
N ILE A 6 3.15 -17.83 -37.53
CA ILE A 6 4.31 -18.68 -37.78
C ILE A 6 3.75 -19.98 -38.34
N THR A 7 3.88 -20.22 -39.65
CA THR A 7 3.54 -21.50 -40.26
C THR A 7 4.63 -22.52 -39.94
N GLY A 8 4.68 -22.92 -38.67
CA GLY A 8 5.57 -23.96 -38.18
C GLY A 8 5.05 -25.36 -38.52
N LYS A 9 5.87 -26.36 -38.20
CA LYS A 9 5.67 -27.75 -38.61
C LYS A 9 4.45 -28.38 -37.95
N GLU A 10 4.20 -28.07 -36.68
CA GLU A 10 3.06 -28.60 -35.93
C GLU A 10 1.75 -27.94 -36.36
N THR A 11 1.75 -26.63 -36.58
CA THR A 11 0.59 -25.91 -37.17
C THR A 11 0.26 -26.47 -38.55
N GLN A 12 1.26 -26.73 -39.40
CA GLN A 12 1.02 -27.30 -40.73
C GLN A 12 0.42 -28.71 -40.65
N LYS A 13 0.91 -29.57 -39.76
CA LYS A 13 0.30 -30.90 -39.53
C LYS A 13 -1.16 -30.81 -39.10
N MET A 14 -1.48 -29.88 -38.20
CA MET A 14 -2.87 -29.69 -37.76
C MET A 14 -3.75 -29.20 -38.91
N GLN A 15 -3.25 -28.30 -39.76
CA GLN A 15 -3.98 -27.86 -40.94
C GLN A 15 -4.22 -28.99 -41.94
N GLU A 16 -3.22 -29.84 -42.20
CA GLU A 16 -3.36 -31.02 -43.05
C GLU A 16 -4.38 -32.01 -42.48
N PHE A 17 -4.33 -32.27 -41.17
CA PHE A 17 -5.31 -33.13 -40.48
C PHE A 17 -6.73 -32.56 -40.56
N THR A 18 -6.89 -31.26 -40.32
CA THR A 18 -8.18 -30.57 -40.36
C THR A 18 -8.77 -30.60 -41.75
N GLN A 19 -7.96 -30.31 -42.77
CA GLN A 19 -8.35 -30.43 -44.17
C GLN A 19 -8.76 -31.86 -44.52
N GLU A 20 -8.04 -32.87 -44.04
CA GLU A 20 -8.40 -34.28 -44.27
C GLU A 20 -9.76 -34.62 -43.65
N GLN A 21 -10.08 -34.10 -42.44
CA GLN A 21 -11.40 -34.33 -41.84
C GLN A 21 -12.52 -33.66 -42.64
N ILE A 22 -12.29 -32.44 -43.13
CA ILE A 22 -13.23 -31.72 -44.00
C ILE A 22 -13.42 -32.47 -45.33
N ASP A 23 -12.34 -32.89 -45.99
CA ASP A 23 -12.40 -33.61 -47.27
C ASP A 23 -13.16 -34.94 -47.13
N ARG A 24 -12.99 -35.64 -46.01
CA ARG A 24 -13.76 -36.86 -45.70
C ARG A 24 -15.25 -36.56 -45.59
N ALA A 25 -15.64 -35.46 -44.95
CA ALA A 25 -17.04 -35.03 -44.87
C ALA A 25 -17.61 -34.66 -46.25
N GLU A 26 -16.86 -33.93 -47.06
CA GLU A 26 -17.30 -33.52 -48.40
C GLU A 26 -17.40 -34.69 -49.38
N HIS A 27 -16.53 -35.69 -49.25
CA HIS A 27 -16.64 -36.95 -50.01
C HIS A 27 -17.88 -37.77 -49.65
N MET A 28 -18.46 -37.56 -48.47
CA MET A 28 -19.76 -38.14 -48.10
C MET A 28 -20.95 -37.35 -48.66
N GLY A 29 -20.70 -36.30 -49.44
CA GLY A 29 -21.72 -35.53 -50.17
C GLY A 29 -22.25 -34.29 -49.44
N ILE A 30 -21.60 -33.88 -48.34
CA ILE A 30 -22.02 -32.74 -47.52
C ILE A 30 -21.02 -31.61 -47.73
N ALA A 31 -21.41 -30.54 -48.43
CA ALA A 31 -20.55 -29.40 -48.69
C ALA A 31 -20.56 -28.43 -47.49
N LEU A 32 -19.40 -28.23 -46.88
CA LEU A 32 -19.25 -27.29 -45.76
C LEU A 32 -19.14 -25.84 -46.30
N PRO A 33 -19.91 -24.88 -45.77
CA PRO A 33 -19.75 -23.47 -46.10
C PRO A 33 -18.34 -22.94 -45.80
N VAL A 34 -17.90 -21.92 -46.54
CA VAL A 34 -16.53 -21.39 -46.43
C VAL A 34 -16.28 -20.76 -45.06
N ASP A 35 -17.26 -20.03 -44.54
CA ASP A 35 -17.29 -19.42 -43.21
C ASP A 35 -17.19 -20.46 -42.08
N VAL A 36 -17.84 -21.61 -42.23
CA VAL A 36 -17.73 -22.73 -41.29
C VAL A 36 -16.34 -23.35 -41.33
N LYS A 37 -15.77 -23.52 -42.54
CA LYS A 37 -14.40 -24.02 -42.70
C LYS A 37 -13.37 -23.10 -42.04
N GLU A 38 -13.50 -21.78 -42.25
CA GLU A 38 -12.60 -20.79 -41.64
C GLU A 38 -12.63 -20.88 -40.10
N GLN A 39 -13.80 -21.03 -39.50
CA GLN A 39 -13.95 -21.20 -38.05
C GLN A 39 -13.37 -22.53 -37.55
N ILE A 40 -13.55 -23.63 -38.28
CA ILE A 40 -12.92 -24.92 -37.95
C ILE A 40 -11.39 -24.79 -37.96
N PHE A 41 -10.81 -24.10 -38.94
CA PHE A 41 -9.36 -23.88 -38.99
C PHE A 41 -8.86 -22.98 -37.86
N GLU A 42 -9.60 -21.92 -37.51
CA GLU A 42 -9.26 -21.07 -36.37
C GLU A 42 -9.25 -21.87 -35.07
N TYR A 43 -10.31 -22.64 -34.82
CA TYR A 43 -10.42 -23.54 -33.68
C TYR A 43 -9.28 -24.57 -33.63
N ALA A 44 -8.99 -25.23 -34.74
CA ALA A 44 -7.91 -26.21 -34.82
C ALA A 44 -6.53 -25.61 -34.52
N ASN A 45 -6.24 -24.42 -35.03
CA ASN A 45 -4.95 -23.75 -34.83
C ASN A 45 -4.75 -23.30 -33.36
N LEU A 46 -5.81 -22.85 -32.69
CA LEU A 46 -5.72 -22.34 -31.31
C LEU A 46 -5.79 -23.46 -30.26
N ILE A 47 -6.76 -24.38 -30.40
CA ILE A 47 -6.97 -25.46 -29.43
C ILE A 47 -5.89 -26.55 -29.58
N GLY A 48 -5.57 -26.92 -30.82
CA GLY A 48 -4.49 -27.87 -31.10
C GLY A 48 -4.75 -29.34 -30.72
N GLU A 49 -6.01 -29.71 -30.45
CA GLU A 49 -6.41 -31.07 -30.05
C GLU A 49 -7.15 -31.80 -31.18
N GLU A 50 -6.54 -32.84 -31.74
CA GLU A 50 -7.09 -33.58 -32.90
C GLU A 50 -8.49 -34.19 -32.62
N GLU A 51 -8.74 -34.69 -31.41
CA GLU A 51 -10.02 -35.30 -31.05
C GLU A 51 -11.15 -34.26 -30.93
N LYS A 52 -10.87 -33.07 -30.40
CA LYS A 52 -11.83 -31.97 -30.35
C LYS A 52 -12.17 -31.49 -31.77
N VAL A 53 -11.17 -31.29 -32.62
CA VAL A 53 -11.35 -30.91 -34.04
C VAL A 53 -12.16 -31.96 -34.79
N ARG A 54 -11.83 -33.25 -34.64
CA ARG A 54 -12.60 -34.34 -35.27
C ARG A 54 -14.05 -34.35 -34.81
N THR A 55 -14.29 -34.14 -33.52
CA THR A 55 -15.64 -34.12 -32.94
C THR A 55 -16.44 -32.93 -33.47
N LEU A 56 -15.85 -31.75 -33.53
CA LEU A 56 -16.46 -30.54 -34.08
C LEU A 56 -16.84 -30.74 -35.55
N VAL A 57 -15.91 -31.20 -36.40
CA VAL A 57 -16.17 -31.45 -37.82
C VAL A 57 -17.29 -32.47 -38.02
N ARG A 58 -17.29 -33.57 -37.26
CA ARG A 58 -18.34 -34.59 -37.33
C ARG A 58 -19.71 -34.01 -36.95
N ASN A 59 -19.80 -33.32 -35.80
CA ASN A 59 -21.06 -32.80 -35.30
C ASN A 59 -21.62 -31.70 -36.23
N LEU A 60 -20.76 -30.83 -36.78
CA LEU A 60 -21.15 -29.82 -37.77
C LEU A 60 -21.64 -30.46 -39.07
N THR A 61 -20.94 -31.51 -39.55
CA THR A 61 -21.34 -32.26 -40.74
C THR A 61 -22.73 -32.89 -40.55
N ASP A 62 -22.98 -33.49 -39.38
CA ASP A 62 -24.26 -34.10 -39.05
C ASP A 62 -25.40 -33.06 -38.95
N ALA A 63 -25.13 -31.88 -38.37
CA ALA A 63 -26.10 -30.78 -38.26
C ALA A 63 -26.45 -30.18 -39.63
N ILE A 64 -25.43 -29.93 -40.47
CA ILE A 64 -25.63 -29.42 -41.84
C ILE A 64 -26.41 -30.40 -42.69
N ASN A 65 -26.13 -31.70 -42.58
CA ASN A 65 -26.88 -32.73 -43.31
C ASN A 65 -28.36 -32.82 -42.86
N GLN A 66 -28.64 -32.46 -41.61
CA GLN A 66 -30.00 -32.38 -41.07
C GLN A 66 -30.69 -31.05 -41.41
N ALA A 67 -29.98 -30.10 -42.04
CA ALA A 67 -30.42 -28.73 -42.26
C ALA A 67 -30.86 -28.02 -40.97
N ASP A 68 -30.16 -28.32 -39.87
CA ASP A 68 -30.40 -27.77 -38.54
C ASP A 68 -29.47 -26.57 -38.31
N GLU A 69 -29.92 -25.38 -38.73
CA GLU A 69 -29.14 -24.14 -38.62
C GLU A 69 -28.87 -23.76 -37.15
N ASP A 70 -29.85 -23.93 -36.27
CA ASP A 70 -29.74 -23.63 -34.84
C ASP A 70 -28.60 -24.44 -34.20
N LYS A 71 -28.51 -25.73 -34.54
CA LYS A 71 -27.45 -26.61 -34.04
C LYS A 71 -26.07 -26.31 -34.61
N VAL A 72 -26.00 -25.80 -35.84
CA VAL A 72 -24.72 -25.33 -36.41
C VAL A 72 -24.24 -24.10 -35.65
N GLU A 73 -25.13 -23.15 -35.35
CA GLU A 73 -24.80 -21.97 -34.56
C GLU A 73 -24.34 -22.36 -33.14
N GLU A 74 -25.08 -23.25 -32.46
CA GLU A 74 -24.71 -23.78 -31.14
C GLU A 74 -23.27 -24.36 -31.12
N LEU A 75 -22.94 -25.23 -32.07
CA LEU A 75 -21.60 -25.86 -32.15
C LEU A 75 -20.48 -24.86 -32.46
N LEU A 76 -20.77 -23.83 -33.26
CA LEU A 76 -19.80 -22.77 -33.54
C LEU A 76 -19.62 -21.84 -32.34
N ASP A 77 -20.67 -21.58 -31.58
CA ASP A 77 -20.60 -20.79 -30.37
C ASP A 77 -19.89 -21.55 -29.25
N ASP A 78 -20.13 -22.86 -29.08
CA ASP A 78 -19.32 -23.73 -28.21
C ASP A 78 -17.83 -23.66 -28.56
N ALA A 79 -17.50 -23.74 -29.85
CA ALA A 79 -16.12 -23.63 -30.33
C ALA A 79 -15.51 -22.25 -30.06
N LYS A 80 -16.30 -21.17 -30.14
CA LYS A 80 -15.84 -19.82 -29.78
C LYS A 80 -15.66 -19.67 -28.26
N MET A 81 -16.53 -20.27 -27.46
CA MET A 81 -16.40 -20.28 -25.99
C MET A 81 -15.12 -20.99 -25.58
N ASP A 82 -14.85 -22.18 -26.13
CA ASP A 82 -13.58 -22.91 -25.94
C ASP A 82 -12.33 -22.04 -26.23
N ILE A 83 -12.39 -21.17 -27.25
CA ILE A 83 -11.29 -20.25 -27.59
C ILE A 83 -11.22 -19.08 -26.60
N GLN A 84 -12.36 -18.54 -26.17
CA GLN A 84 -12.42 -17.46 -25.17
C GLN A 84 -11.96 -17.93 -23.79
N ASP A 85 -12.15 -19.21 -23.50
CA ASP A 85 -11.66 -19.89 -22.30
C ASP A 85 -10.16 -20.22 -22.38
N LEU A 86 -9.44 -19.80 -23.43
CA LEU A 86 -7.99 -19.84 -23.42
C LEU A 86 -7.44 -18.67 -22.60
N PRO A 87 -6.28 -18.86 -21.94
CA PRO A 87 -5.66 -17.77 -21.19
C PRO A 87 -5.32 -16.58 -22.11
N ASP A 88 -4.94 -16.86 -23.35
CA ASP A 88 -4.84 -15.86 -24.42
C ASP A 88 -5.52 -16.40 -25.70
N PRO A 89 -6.69 -15.84 -26.09
CA PRO A 89 -7.43 -16.28 -27.28
C PRO A 89 -6.70 -16.06 -28.62
N THR A 90 -5.53 -15.42 -28.62
CA THR A 90 -4.76 -15.08 -29.81
C THR A 90 -3.57 -16.02 -30.07
N ILE A 91 -3.32 -16.97 -29.17
CA ILE A 91 -2.23 -17.94 -29.29
C ILE A 91 -2.62 -19.33 -28.77
N GLY A 92 -2.25 -20.35 -29.53
CA GLY A 92 -2.52 -21.75 -29.20
C GLY A 92 -1.28 -22.54 -28.82
N LYS A 93 -1.49 -23.74 -28.26
CA LYS A 93 -0.41 -24.69 -27.90
C LYS A 93 0.44 -25.10 -29.11
N LEU A 94 -0.11 -25.05 -30.33
CA LEU A 94 0.62 -25.36 -31.56
C LEU A 94 1.70 -24.33 -31.87
N GLU A 95 1.38 -23.04 -31.77
CA GLU A 95 2.34 -21.96 -31.99
C GLU A 95 3.48 -22.01 -30.95
N LEU A 96 3.17 -22.41 -29.71
CA LEU A 96 4.17 -22.64 -28.67
C LEU A 96 5.16 -23.76 -29.04
N ARG A 97 4.65 -24.89 -29.54
CA ARG A 97 5.49 -26.01 -30.00
C ARG A 97 6.34 -25.62 -31.21
N ASP A 98 5.76 -24.86 -32.13
CA ASP A 98 6.46 -24.35 -33.31
C ASP A 98 7.51 -23.29 -32.96
N TYR A 99 7.33 -22.58 -31.85
CA TYR A 99 8.30 -21.65 -31.29
C TYR A 99 9.53 -22.37 -30.69
N GLY A 100 9.41 -23.66 -30.36
CA GLY A 100 10.51 -24.50 -29.84
C GLY A 100 10.25 -25.05 -28.43
N TYR A 101 9.16 -24.63 -27.77
CA TYR A 101 8.83 -25.08 -26.42
C TYR A 101 7.86 -26.27 -26.49
N THR A 102 8.36 -27.47 -26.19
CA THR A 102 7.60 -28.72 -26.34
C THR A 102 7.10 -29.32 -25.03
N ALA A 103 7.51 -28.75 -23.89
CA ALA A 103 7.00 -29.17 -22.59
C ALA A 103 5.53 -28.75 -22.45
N GLU A 104 4.71 -29.67 -21.93
CA GLU A 104 3.26 -29.45 -21.73
C GLU A 104 2.96 -28.84 -20.35
N ASP A 105 3.92 -28.15 -19.75
CA ASP A 105 3.82 -27.51 -18.44
C ASP A 105 3.36 -26.04 -18.49
N MET A 106 3.26 -25.45 -19.69
CA MET A 106 2.97 -24.03 -19.89
C MET A 106 1.76 -23.81 -20.81
N VAL A 107 0.98 -22.78 -20.50
CA VAL A 107 0.02 -22.16 -21.42
C VAL A 107 0.64 -20.92 -22.07
N PRO A 108 0.57 -20.78 -23.41
CA PRO A 108 1.20 -19.68 -24.11
C PRO A 108 0.44 -18.37 -23.95
N LEU A 109 1.18 -17.27 -23.88
CA LEU A 109 0.66 -15.91 -23.77
C LEU A 109 1.44 -14.98 -24.72
N ARG A 110 0.75 -14.04 -25.36
CA ARG A 110 1.37 -12.87 -25.98
C ARG A 110 1.62 -11.79 -24.94
N LYS A 111 2.40 -10.77 -25.34
CA LYS A 111 2.85 -9.69 -24.46
C LYS A 111 1.71 -8.99 -23.72
N GLU A 112 0.59 -8.70 -24.40
CA GLU A 112 -0.55 -8.00 -23.79
C GLU A 112 -1.19 -8.85 -22.69
N ALA A 113 -1.58 -10.09 -23.00
CA ALA A 113 -2.12 -11.01 -22.00
C ALA A 113 -1.13 -11.30 -20.86
N ALA A 114 0.15 -11.45 -21.17
CA ALA A 114 1.21 -11.62 -20.19
C ALA A 114 1.29 -10.45 -19.21
N LEU A 115 1.16 -9.21 -19.69
CA LEU A 115 1.12 -8.02 -18.83
C LEU A 115 -0.15 -7.97 -17.97
N ASP A 116 -1.29 -8.39 -18.51
CA ASP A 116 -2.55 -8.40 -17.75
C ASP A 116 -2.50 -9.44 -16.62
N TYR A 117 -2.07 -10.66 -16.89
CA TYR A 117 -1.89 -11.69 -15.85
C TYR A 117 -0.80 -11.32 -14.84
N HIS A 118 0.28 -10.64 -15.28
CA HIS A 118 1.30 -10.11 -14.39
C HIS A 118 0.73 -9.07 -13.41
N ARG A 119 -0.14 -8.15 -13.89
CA ARG A 119 -0.86 -7.20 -13.01
C ARG A 119 -1.77 -7.90 -12.01
N MET A 120 -2.31 -9.06 -12.37
CA MET A 120 -3.12 -9.91 -11.49
C MET A 120 -2.27 -10.79 -10.56
N GLY A 121 -0.95 -10.62 -10.54
CA GLY A 121 -0.05 -11.37 -9.65
C GLY A 121 0.30 -12.78 -10.12
N SER A 122 0.00 -13.14 -11.37
CA SER A 122 0.36 -14.46 -11.91
C SER A 122 1.85 -14.54 -12.26
N LYS A 123 2.46 -15.71 -12.04
CA LYS A 123 3.86 -15.97 -12.38
C LYS A 123 4.01 -16.20 -13.88
N ILE A 124 4.61 -15.21 -14.56
CA ILE A 124 4.82 -15.23 -16.01
C ILE A 124 6.29 -15.51 -16.33
N TYR A 125 6.56 -16.38 -17.30
CA TYR A 125 7.91 -16.72 -17.73
C TYR A 125 8.16 -16.24 -19.16
N CYS A 126 9.34 -15.65 -19.40
CA CYS A 126 9.82 -15.43 -20.76
C CYS A 126 10.25 -16.76 -21.35
N LEU A 127 9.72 -17.11 -22.52
CA LEU A 127 10.08 -18.33 -23.23
C LEU A 127 11.10 -18.02 -24.34
N GLY A 128 12.14 -18.84 -24.42
CA GLY A 128 13.14 -18.79 -25.48
C GLY A 128 12.76 -19.69 -26.66
N SER A 129 13.25 -19.35 -27.85
CA SER A 129 13.05 -20.17 -29.07
C SER A 129 13.78 -21.51 -29.04
N ASP A 130 14.71 -21.69 -28.10
CA ASP A 130 15.49 -22.93 -27.95
C ASP A 130 14.77 -23.97 -27.07
N GLY A 131 13.55 -23.67 -26.62
CA GLY A 131 12.78 -24.52 -25.70
C GLY A 131 13.13 -24.32 -24.23
N ASP A 132 14.01 -23.36 -23.93
CA ASP A 132 14.33 -22.96 -22.56
C ASP A 132 13.28 -21.98 -22.02
N LYS A 133 12.91 -22.17 -20.75
CA LYS A 133 12.21 -21.16 -19.95
C LYS A 133 13.23 -20.39 -19.11
N GLY A 134 12.95 -19.12 -18.83
CA GLY A 134 13.72 -18.38 -17.83
C GLY A 134 13.81 -19.15 -16.51
N GLU A 135 14.99 -19.16 -15.89
CA GLU A 135 15.19 -19.81 -14.57
C GLU A 135 14.29 -19.20 -13.48
N GLU A 136 13.88 -17.95 -13.67
CA GLU A 136 12.98 -17.21 -12.80
C GLU A 136 11.83 -16.59 -13.62
N TYR A 137 10.73 -16.26 -12.95
CA TYR A 137 9.63 -15.52 -13.57
C TYR A 137 10.02 -14.07 -13.86
N ALA A 138 9.40 -13.52 -14.90
CA ALA A 138 9.70 -12.23 -15.49
C ALA A 138 9.12 -11.07 -14.67
N SER A 139 9.91 -10.01 -14.51
CA SER A 139 9.39 -8.72 -14.04
C SER A 139 8.64 -7.99 -15.16
N LYS A 140 7.90 -6.93 -14.81
CA LYS A 140 7.22 -6.07 -15.78
C LYS A 140 8.16 -5.56 -16.88
N GLU A 141 9.36 -5.11 -16.51
CA GLU A 141 10.38 -4.60 -17.43
C GLU A 141 10.88 -5.70 -18.37
N MET A 142 11.05 -6.92 -17.84
CA MET A 142 11.45 -8.08 -18.65
C MET A 142 10.37 -8.45 -19.67
N ILE A 143 9.08 -8.41 -19.28
CA ILE A 143 7.96 -8.67 -20.19
C ILE A 143 7.89 -7.60 -21.27
N GLN A 144 8.12 -6.33 -20.92
CA GLN A 144 8.15 -5.24 -21.89
C GLN A 144 9.32 -5.37 -22.88
N ALA A 145 10.51 -5.73 -22.39
CA ALA A 145 11.72 -5.83 -23.19
C ALA A 145 11.79 -7.10 -24.06
N HIS A 146 11.21 -8.22 -23.62
CA HIS A 146 11.25 -9.48 -24.36
C HIS A 146 10.34 -9.43 -25.60
N GLU A 147 10.85 -9.86 -26.75
CA GLU A 147 10.09 -9.89 -28.02
C GLU A 147 9.51 -11.28 -28.35
N GLY A 148 9.75 -12.27 -27.50
CA GLY A 148 9.30 -13.65 -27.69
C GLY A 148 7.91 -13.95 -27.11
N LEU A 149 7.61 -15.24 -27.00
CA LEU A 149 6.42 -15.74 -26.33
C LEU A 149 6.61 -15.78 -24.81
N PHE A 150 5.49 -15.75 -24.10
CA PHE A 150 5.44 -15.90 -22.65
C PHE A 150 4.66 -17.15 -22.29
N GLY A 151 4.90 -17.66 -21.09
CA GLY A 151 4.23 -18.83 -20.54
C GLY A 151 3.75 -18.59 -19.13
N MET A 152 2.57 -19.11 -18.81
CA MET A 152 2.10 -19.30 -17.44
C MET A 152 1.99 -20.80 -17.18
N GLU A 153 2.26 -21.24 -15.94
CA GLU A 153 2.17 -22.66 -15.60
C GLU A 153 0.75 -23.19 -15.81
N LEU A 154 0.63 -24.35 -16.46
CA LEU A 154 -0.66 -24.98 -16.75
C LEU A 154 -1.48 -25.22 -15.48
N GLN A 155 -0.83 -25.65 -14.39
CA GLN A 155 -1.49 -25.85 -13.09
C GLN A 155 -2.05 -24.55 -12.50
N MET A 156 -1.36 -23.42 -12.71
CA MET A 156 -1.89 -22.13 -12.31
C MET A 156 -3.11 -21.78 -13.15
N TRP A 157 -3.03 -21.95 -14.47
CA TRP A 157 -4.17 -21.70 -15.36
C TRP A 157 -5.40 -22.55 -15.02
N GLU A 158 -5.22 -23.85 -14.75
CA GLU A 158 -6.32 -24.73 -14.36
C GLU A 158 -7.00 -24.25 -13.07
N ARG A 159 -6.24 -23.78 -12.08
CA ARG A 159 -6.80 -23.17 -10.86
C ARG A 159 -7.58 -21.90 -11.13
N ILE A 160 -7.09 -21.06 -12.04
CA ILE A 160 -7.78 -19.80 -12.43
C ILE A 160 -9.09 -20.12 -13.14
N ARG A 161 -9.06 -21.05 -14.10
CA ARG A 161 -10.19 -21.43 -14.95
C ARG A 161 -11.29 -22.12 -14.14
N ASP A 162 -10.92 -23.09 -13.32
CA ASP A 162 -11.89 -23.95 -12.64
C ASP A 162 -12.55 -23.23 -11.44
N GLN A 163 -12.12 -21.99 -11.12
CA GLN A 163 -12.52 -21.25 -9.90
C GLN A 163 -12.30 -22.06 -8.60
N ASP A 164 -11.52 -23.15 -8.66
CA ASP A 164 -11.24 -24.12 -7.61
C ASP A 164 -10.23 -23.55 -6.57
N LEU A 165 -10.62 -22.45 -5.93
CA LEU A 165 -10.25 -22.18 -4.54
C LEU A 165 -11.40 -22.57 -3.59
N ASP A 166 -12.25 -23.52 -4.01
CA ASP A 166 -13.25 -24.20 -3.17
C ASP A 166 -12.61 -25.25 -2.23
N TYR A 167 -11.39 -24.99 -1.72
CA TYR A 167 -10.84 -25.72 -0.57
C TYR A 167 -11.42 -25.22 0.77
N ALA A 168 -12.65 -24.72 0.76
CA ALA A 168 -13.42 -24.46 1.97
C ALA A 168 -14.91 -24.75 1.71
N ASP A 169 -15.21 -25.98 1.31
CA ASP A 169 -16.50 -26.57 1.67
C ASP A 169 -16.62 -26.51 3.21
N GLU A 170 -17.70 -25.86 3.64
CA GLU A 170 -18.23 -25.78 5.00
C GLU A 170 -17.53 -24.79 5.97
N ASP A 171 -18.14 -23.58 6.09
CA ASP A 171 -18.15 -22.69 7.29
C ASP A 171 -17.37 -21.35 7.27
N PHE A 172 -16.88 -20.84 6.13
CA PHE A 172 -16.31 -19.47 6.03
C PHE A 172 -17.20 -18.44 5.34
N GLY A 173 -18.52 -18.56 5.53
CA GLY A 173 -19.46 -17.52 5.16
C GLY A 173 -19.55 -16.39 6.18
N ALA A 174 -18.46 -15.75 6.63
CA ALA A 174 -18.54 -14.55 7.47
C ALA A 174 -17.16 -13.87 7.67
N PHE A 175 -17.07 -12.59 7.33
CA PHE A 175 -15.93 -11.68 7.60
C PHE A 175 -14.63 -11.94 6.80
N GLN A 176 -14.59 -11.47 5.55
CA GLN A 176 -13.33 -10.97 5.03
C GLN A 176 -13.05 -9.64 5.74
N GLU A 177 -11.93 -9.56 6.45
CA GLU A 177 -11.47 -8.29 7.02
C GLU A 177 -11.35 -7.27 5.89
N PRO A 178 -11.77 -6.00 6.10
CA PRO A 178 -11.65 -4.99 5.07
C PRO A 178 -10.18 -4.89 4.63
N MET A 179 -9.95 -4.96 3.32
CA MET A 179 -8.61 -4.92 2.74
C MET A 179 -8.25 -3.49 2.38
N SER A 180 -7.02 -3.09 2.68
CA SER A 180 -6.42 -1.83 2.23
C SER A 180 -5.41 -2.08 1.13
N VAL A 181 -5.44 -1.22 0.10
CA VAL A 181 -4.43 -1.21 -0.96
C VAL A 181 -3.15 -0.56 -0.44
N ILE A 182 -2.01 -1.15 -0.77
CA ILE A 182 -0.66 -0.67 -0.45
C ILE A 182 0.23 -0.74 -1.69
N GLU A 183 1.20 0.16 -1.77
CA GLU A 183 2.18 0.21 -2.85
C GLU A 183 3.23 -0.90 -2.70
N GLN A 184 3.91 -1.26 -3.79
CA GLN A 184 4.96 -2.30 -3.81
C GLN A 184 6.08 -2.05 -2.78
N GLU A 185 6.52 -0.80 -2.60
CA GLU A 185 7.58 -0.45 -1.64
C GLU A 185 7.12 -0.64 -0.19
N GLU A 186 5.90 -0.22 0.14
CA GLU A 186 5.26 -0.41 1.45
C GLU A 186 5.06 -1.92 1.71
N ALA A 187 4.60 -2.66 0.70
CA ALA A 187 4.44 -4.11 0.76
C ALA A 187 5.77 -4.83 1.05
N LEU A 188 6.89 -4.44 0.42
CA LEU A 188 8.21 -5.00 0.71
C LEU A 188 8.65 -4.71 2.15
N LYS A 189 8.49 -3.46 2.61
CA LYS A 189 8.85 -3.05 3.98
C LYS A 189 8.08 -3.87 5.02
N LEU A 190 6.77 -4.00 4.85
CA LEU A 190 5.89 -4.72 5.76
C LEU A 190 6.12 -6.24 5.69
N TYR A 191 6.30 -6.80 4.48
CA TYR A 191 6.64 -8.21 4.30
C TYR A 191 7.94 -8.58 5.00
N ASP A 192 8.98 -7.75 4.86
CA ASP A 192 10.28 -7.97 5.52
C ASP A 192 10.17 -7.90 7.06
N ALA A 193 9.17 -7.16 7.57
CA ALA A 193 8.82 -7.09 8.99
C ALA A 193 7.92 -8.25 9.48
N GLY A 194 7.46 -9.11 8.56
CA GLY A 194 6.62 -10.28 8.87
C GLY A 194 5.12 -10.03 8.78
N ALA A 195 4.68 -9.03 8.01
CA ALA A 195 3.26 -8.79 7.76
C ALA A 195 2.68 -9.73 6.71
N ASP A 196 1.39 -10.04 6.86
CA ASP A 196 0.64 -10.79 5.85
C ASP A 196 0.24 -9.90 4.67
N ILE A 197 0.92 -10.07 3.54
CA ILE A 197 0.66 -9.34 2.28
C ILE A 197 -0.08 -10.23 1.30
N TYR A 198 -1.04 -9.67 0.56
CA TYR A 198 -1.88 -10.37 -0.39
C TYR A 198 -1.87 -9.71 -1.77
N LEU A 199 -2.07 -10.52 -2.81
CA LEU A 199 -2.24 -10.06 -4.18
C LEU A 199 -3.63 -9.46 -4.38
N ILE A 200 -3.73 -8.38 -5.16
CA ILE A 200 -5.02 -7.85 -5.64
C ILE A 200 -5.46 -8.73 -6.80
N THR A 201 -6.49 -9.53 -6.57
CA THR A 201 -7.00 -10.48 -7.57
C THR A 201 -8.52 -10.49 -7.57
N ASN A 202 -9.11 -11.00 -8.65
CA ASN A 202 -10.56 -11.20 -8.75
C ASN A 202 -11.01 -12.55 -8.15
N PHE A 203 -10.11 -13.29 -7.48
CA PHE A 203 -10.46 -14.57 -6.87
C PHE A 203 -11.34 -14.33 -5.63
N SER A 204 -12.22 -15.28 -5.36
CA SER A 204 -13.12 -15.25 -4.20
C SER A 204 -12.37 -15.25 -2.86
N SER A 205 -11.16 -15.82 -2.83
CA SER A 205 -10.29 -15.89 -1.67
C SER A 205 -9.01 -15.07 -1.86
N PRO A 206 -8.56 -14.32 -0.83
CA PRO A 206 -7.29 -13.61 -0.87
C PRO A 206 -6.12 -14.59 -1.08
N ILE A 207 -5.19 -14.24 -1.99
CA ILE A 207 -3.96 -15.00 -2.22
C ILE A 207 -2.83 -14.30 -1.47
N TYR A 208 -2.26 -14.97 -0.47
CA TYR A 208 -1.12 -14.45 0.29
C TYR A 208 0.18 -14.60 -0.50
N VAL A 209 1.06 -13.63 -0.34
CA VAL A 209 2.43 -13.65 -0.85
C VAL A 209 3.25 -14.64 -0.02
N THR A 210 3.91 -15.58 -0.69
CA THR A 210 4.71 -16.62 -0.03
C THR A 210 6.21 -16.36 -0.11
N GLU A 211 6.63 -15.60 -1.13
CA GLU A 211 8.03 -15.33 -1.40
C GLU A 211 8.24 -13.84 -1.62
N ARG A 212 9.27 -13.27 -0.99
CA ARG A 212 9.64 -11.85 -1.17
C ARG A 212 9.80 -11.45 -2.63
N LYS A 213 10.33 -12.36 -3.47
CA LYS A 213 10.50 -12.13 -4.90
C LYS A 213 9.16 -11.90 -5.61
N GLU A 214 8.04 -12.44 -5.10
CA GLU A 214 6.72 -12.24 -5.70
C GLU A 214 6.33 -10.77 -5.62
N ILE A 215 6.75 -10.07 -4.55
CA ILE A 215 6.57 -8.62 -4.45
C ILE A 215 7.58 -7.89 -5.34
N GLU A 216 8.87 -8.26 -5.29
CA GLU A 216 9.93 -7.55 -6.03
C GLU A 216 9.71 -7.52 -7.55
N ARG A 217 9.10 -8.57 -8.11
CA ARG A 217 8.88 -8.70 -9.55
C ARG A 217 7.41 -8.76 -9.94
N GLY A 218 6.50 -8.67 -8.97
CA GLY A 218 5.07 -8.76 -9.19
C GLY A 218 4.42 -7.43 -9.58
N PRO A 219 3.14 -7.25 -9.28
CA PRO A 219 2.40 -6.02 -9.57
C PRO A 219 2.89 -4.82 -8.75
N GLU A 220 2.40 -3.64 -9.14
CA GLU A 220 2.67 -2.36 -8.47
C GLU A 220 1.93 -2.20 -7.14
N HIS A 221 0.77 -2.84 -7.02
CA HIS A 221 -0.11 -2.68 -5.87
C HIS A 221 -0.43 -4.04 -5.25
N TYR A 222 -0.50 -4.06 -3.93
CA TYR A 222 -0.87 -5.22 -3.12
C TYR A 222 -2.00 -4.81 -2.18
N GLN A 223 -2.51 -5.78 -1.43
CA GLN A 223 -3.47 -5.52 -0.39
C GLN A 223 -3.09 -6.23 0.90
N MET A 224 -3.54 -5.70 2.02
CA MET A 224 -3.43 -6.33 3.33
C MET A 224 -4.69 -6.01 4.14
N SER A 225 -4.98 -6.79 5.17
CA SER A 225 -6.13 -6.49 6.05
C SER A 225 -5.89 -5.16 6.78
N MET A 226 -6.94 -4.35 6.94
CA MET A 226 -6.92 -3.12 7.73
C MET A 226 -6.42 -3.37 9.16
N ALA A 227 -6.82 -4.48 9.78
CA ALA A 227 -6.38 -4.84 11.12
C ALA A 227 -4.86 -5.10 11.19
N GLU A 228 -4.28 -5.80 10.21
CA GLU A 228 -2.82 -5.95 10.12
C GLU A 228 -2.13 -4.62 9.86
N ARG A 229 -2.70 -3.76 9.01
CA ARG A 229 -2.12 -2.45 8.72
C ARG A 229 -2.09 -1.56 9.97
N GLU A 230 -3.18 -1.54 10.72
CA GLU A 230 -3.29 -0.83 11.99
C GLU A 230 -2.29 -1.36 13.02
N ARG A 231 -2.17 -2.70 13.14
CA ARG A 231 -1.15 -3.33 14.00
C ARG A 231 0.26 -2.85 13.67
N PHE A 232 0.65 -2.85 12.39
CA PHE A 232 2.00 -2.41 12.00
C PHE A 232 2.22 -0.91 12.20
N ARG A 233 1.20 -0.07 11.99
CA ARG A 233 1.29 1.37 12.32
C ARG A 233 1.48 1.60 13.82
N ASN A 234 0.72 0.89 14.66
CA ASN A 234 0.87 0.95 16.11
C ASN A 234 2.27 0.45 16.55
N LEU A 235 2.78 -0.61 15.92
CA LEU A 235 4.15 -1.11 16.18
C LEU A 235 5.22 -0.11 15.77
N GLU A 236 5.07 0.56 14.62
CA GLU A 236 5.99 1.63 14.20
C GLU A 236 6.01 2.77 15.21
N TRP A 237 4.86 3.12 15.77
CA TRP A 237 4.75 4.11 16.82
C TRP A 237 5.39 3.66 18.13
N GLU A 238 5.04 2.47 18.65
CA GLU A 238 5.63 1.96 19.89
C GLU A 238 7.15 1.83 19.78
N MET A 239 7.66 1.48 18.59
CA MET A 239 9.10 1.43 18.32
C MET A 239 9.80 2.79 18.55
N GLN A 240 9.13 3.94 18.36
CA GLN A 240 9.72 5.26 18.62
C GLN A 240 10.05 5.45 20.10
N LYS A 241 9.30 4.81 21.00
CA LYS A 241 9.57 4.84 22.45
C LYS A 241 10.82 4.06 22.83
N TYR A 242 11.27 3.15 21.96
CA TYR A 242 12.35 2.21 22.24
C TYR A 242 13.45 2.31 21.18
N PRO A 243 14.36 3.30 21.25
CA PRO A 243 15.44 3.45 20.26
C PRO A 243 16.44 2.29 20.24
N GLN A 244 16.38 1.37 21.21
CA GLN A 244 17.13 0.11 21.18
C GLN A 244 16.59 -0.87 20.12
N ILE A 245 15.37 -0.66 19.61
CA ILE A 245 14.74 -1.42 18.53
C ILE A 245 15.07 -0.72 17.21
N GLN A 246 15.76 -1.44 16.32
CA GLN A 246 16.34 -0.82 15.10
C GLN A 246 15.57 -1.16 13.82
N SER A 247 14.55 -2.01 13.91
CA SER A 247 13.78 -2.43 12.74
C SER A 247 12.36 -2.80 13.13
N LEU A 248 11.42 -2.58 12.21
CA LEU A 248 10.03 -2.98 12.38
C LEU A 248 9.88 -4.49 12.57
N LYS A 249 10.78 -5.29 11.97
CA LYS A 249 10.86 -6.73 12.19
C LYS A 249 11.15 -7.08 13.65
N GLU A 250 12.05 -6.34 14.28
CA GLU A 250 12.39 -6.51 15.69
C GLU A 250 11.26 -6.00 16.60
N ALA A 251 10.63 -4.86 16.24
CA ALA A 251 9.46 -4.36 16.94
C ALA A 251 8.32 -5.40 16.94
N ASN A 252 8.02 -6.00 15.78
CA ASN A 252 7.00 -7.04 15.66
C ASN A 252 7.31 -8.28 16.52
N LEU A 253 8.59 -8.64 16.69
CA LEU A 253 9.01 -9.72 17.58
C LEU A 253 8.84 -9.36 19.07
N LEU A 254 9.25 -8.16 19.48
CA LEU A 254 9.39 -7.78 20.89
C LEU A 254 8.15 -7.11 21.48
N LEU A 255 7.41 -6.36 20.67
CA LEU A 255 6.24 -5.58 21.07
C LEU A 255 4.95 -6.16 20.49
N GLY A 256 5.06 -6.99 19.43
CA GLY A 256 3.91 -7.61 18.80
C GLY A 256 3.18 -8.61 19.70
N THR A 257 1.90 -8.83 19.39
CA THR A 257 1.01 -9.75 20.12
C THR A 257 0.98 -11.16 19.53
N ARG A 258 1.65 -11.38 18.40
CA ARG A 258 1.74 -12.70 17.75
C ARG A 258 2.77 -13.58 18.44
N ARG A 259 2.44 -14.88 18.54
CA ARG A 259 3.36 -15.91 19.06
C ARG A 259 4.50 -16.13 18.08
N THR A 260 5.66 -15.57 18.36
CA THR A 260 6.82 -15.55 17.46
C THR A 260 8.11 -15.87 18.21
N PHE A 261 9.14 -16.29 17.48
CA PHE A 261 10.49 -16.43 18.00
C PHE A 261 11.48 -15.70 17.10
N GLY A 262 12.54 -15.18 17.70
CA GLY A 262 13.64 -14.54 17.03
C GLY A 262 14.96 -15.23 17.33
N ILE A 263 15.88 -15.22 16.36
CA ILE A 263 17.24 -15.69 16.56
C ILE A 263 18.18 -14.48 16.46
N TYR A 264 18.93 -14.27 17.53
CA TYR A 264 19.97 -13.27 17.64
C TYR A 264 21.34 -13.95 17.57
N GLN A 265 22.19 -13.45 16.67
CA GLN A 265 23.58 -13.91 16.52
C GLN A 265 24.53 -12.75 16.75
N ILE A 266 25.73 -13.05 17.25
CA ILE A 266 26.75 -12.03 17.50
C ILE A 266 27.12 -11.32 16.19
N LYS A 267 27.25 -10.00 16.24
CA LYS A 267 27.75 -9.20 15.14
C LYS A 267 29.26 -9.38 15.02
N ASP A 268 29.71 -9.56 13.78
CA ASP A 268 31.13 -9.54 13.44
C ASP A 268 31.71 -8.15 13.78
N ASP A 269 32.97 -8.09 14.21
CA ASP A 269 33.73 -6.86 14.53
C ASP A 269 33.27 -6.06 15.77
N LEU A 270 32.48 -6.65 16.68
CA LEU A 270 32.08 -6.04 17.96
C LEU A 270 32.69 -6.71 19.19
N THR A 271 32.46 -6.10 20.37
CA THR A 271 32.89 -6.64 21.66
C THR A 271 32.38 -8.05 21.94
N GLY A 272 31.27 -8.43 21.32
CA GLY A 272 30.70 -9.78 21.33
C GLY A 272 31.65 -10.90 20.89
N GLU A 273 32.62 -10.63 20.02
CA GLU A 273 33.59 -11.65 19.57
C GLU A 273 34.39 -12.26 20.73
N ASN A 274 34.62 -11.49 21.81
CA ASN A 274 35.41 -11.95 22.95
C ASN A 274 34.75 -13.11 23.72
N TYR A 275 33.44 -13.29 23.55
CA TYR A 275 32.68 -14.38 24.16
C TYR A 275 31.89 -15.20 23.14
N ALA A 276 32.18 -15.05 21.85
CA ALA A 276 31.62 -15.92 20.82
C ALA A 276 32.02 -17.38 21.07
N PHE A 277 31.05 -18.29 20.97
CA PHE A 277 31.19 -19.72 21.28
C PHE A 277 31.60 -20.04 22.73
N MET A 278 31.56 -19.07 23.63
CA MET A 278 31.85 -19.27 25.05
C MET A 278 30.56 -19.53 25.82
N ASN A 279 30.64 -20.46 26.77
CA ASN A 279 29.51 -20.87 27.61
C ASN A 279 29.26 -19.85 28.75
N MET A 280 28.13 -19.93 29.44
CA MET A 280 27.78 -18.96 30.49
C MET A 280 28.80 -18.92 31.63
N SER A 281 29.34 -20.08 32.03
CA SER A 281 30.37 -20.15 33.07
C SER A 281 31.64 -19.36 32.71
N PHE A 282 32.03 -19.33 31.43
CA PHE A 282 33.17 -18.55 30.98
C PHE A 282 32.89 -17.04 31.05
N ILE A 283 31.70 -16.63 30.59
CA ILE A 283 31.26 -15.22 30.58
C ILE A 283 31.28 -14.66 32.00
N GLU A 284 30.66 -15.37 32.95
CA GLU A 284 30.60 -14.96 34.36
C GLU A 284 31.99 -14.91 35.02
N SER A 285 32.83 -15.93 34.79
CA SER A 285 34.16 -16.02 35.41
C SER A 285 35.15 -14.95 34.93
N HIS A 286 34.93 -14.41 33.73
CA HIS A 286 35.73 -13.32 33.16
C HIS A 286 35.09 -11.94 33.39
N GLY A 287 33.97 -11.88 34.13
CA GLY A 287 33.27 -10.63 34.42
C GLY A 287 32.71 -9.95 33.17
N MET A 288 32.41 -10.71 32.12
CA MET A 288 31.78 -10.21 30.90
C MET A 288 30.26 -10.18 31.09
N GLN A 289 29.59 -9.32 30.34
CA GLN A 289 28.12 -9.24 30.31
C GLN A 289 27.66 -9.33 28.87
N ILE A 290 26.65 -10.16 28.64
CA ILE A 290 25.96 -10.27 27.36
C ILE A 290 25.09 -9.03 27.20
N LYS A 291 25.31 -8.30 26.11
CA LYS A 291 24.56 -7.09 25.77
C LYS A 291 23.81 -7.26 24.46
N LYS A 292 22.61 -6.69 24.34
CA LYS A 292 21.83 -6.74 23.10
C LYS A 292 22.57 -6.09 21.93
N GLU A 293 23.30 -5.01 22.19
CA GLU A 293 24.03 -4.24 21.18
C GLU A 293 25.04 -5.07 20.38
N ASP A 294 25.64 -6.09 21.03
CA ASP A 294 26.61 -7.03 20.44
C ASP A 294 25.96 -8.03 19.47
N TYR A 295 24.63 -8.09 19.42
CA TYR A 295 23.86 -9.04 18.62
C TYR A 295 23.10 -8.36 17.47
N LYS A 296 22.83 -9.13 16.41
CA LYS A 296 21.92 -8.80 15.31
C LYS A 296 20.80 -9.84 15.26
N LEU A 297 19.57 -9.38 15.04
CA LEU A 297 18.43 -10.25 14.73
C LEU A 297 18.61 -10.82 13.31
N VAL A 298 18.75 -12.13 13.19
CA VAL A 298 18.98 -12.81 11.90
C VAL A 298 17.74 -13.52 11.36
N TYR A 299 16.76 -13.79 12.21
CA TYR A 299 15.55 -14.52 11.83
C TYR A 299 14.40 -14.21 12.78
N VAL A 300 13.19 -14.17 12.23
CA VAL A 300 11.93 -14.17 12.99
C VAL A 300 11.02 -15.20 12.34
N GLY A 301 10.36 -16.01 13.14
CA GLY A 301 9.37 -16.98 12.67
C GLY A 301 8.24 -17.17 13.67
N GLU A 302 7.15 -17.79 13.23
CA GLU A 302 6.00 -18.06 14.07
C GLU A 302 6.21 -19.28 14.97
N LEU A 303 5.69 -19.19 16.20
CA LEU A 303 5.65 -20.31 17.15
C LEU A 303 4.38 -21.13 16.96
N LEU A 304 4.48 -22.25 16.25
CA LEU A 304 3.36 -23.15 16.02
C LEU A 304 3.16 -24.10 17.23
N GLY A 305 1.94 -24.14 17.75
CA GLY A 305 1.54 -25.09 18.80
C GLY A 305 2.38 -24.99 20.08
N ASN A 306 3.02 -26.10 20.46
CA ASN A 306 3.85 -26.26 21.65
C ASN A 306 5.35 -26.36 21.33
N THR A 307 5.80 -25.73 20.24
CA THR A 307 7.21 -25.69 19.83
C THR A 307 8.11 -25.29 21.01
N SER A 308 9.07 -26.15 21.33
CA SER A 308 10.07 -25.93 22.39
C SER A 308 11.37 -25.32 21.85
N LEU A 309 12.24 -24.85 22.76
CA LEU A 309 13.58 -24.37 22.40
C LEU A 309 14.41 -25.46 21.72
N ASP A 310 14.26 -26.71 22.15
CA ASP A 310 14.93 -27.87 21.53
C ASP A 310 14.45 -28.10 20.09
N ASP A 311 13.15 -27.96 19.84
CA ASP A 311 12.58 -28.10 18.48
C ASP A 311 13.11 -27.00 17.54
N ILE A 312 13.23 -25.77 18.04
CA ILE A 312 13.86 -24.67 17.30
C ILE A 312 15.33 -25.01 17.02
N PHE A 313 16.07 -25.46 18.02
CA PHE A 313 17.47 -25.82 17.84
C PHE A 313 17.67 -26.94 16.82
N GLU A 314 16.83 -27.97 16.85
CA GLU A 314 16.85 -29.06 15.86
C GLU A 314 16.55 -28.53 14.45
N ARG A 315 15.49 -27.73 14.30
CA ARG A 315 15.06 -27.18 13.01
C ARG A 315 16.16 -26.38 12.31
N PHE A 316 16.87 -25.49 13.01
CA PHE A 316 17.89 -24.65 12.36
C PHE A 316 19.24 -25.36 12.13
N ASN A 317 19.43 -26.53 12.75
CA ASN A 317 20.63 -27.35 12.59
C ASN A 317 20.46 -28.52 11.62
N ILE A 318 19.26 -29.06 11.47
CA ILE A 318 18.95 -30.20 10.58
C ILE A 318 18.12 -29.73 9.38
N ASP A 319 16.92 -29.21 9.64
CA ASP A 319 15.92 -28.87 8.63
C ASP A 319 15.79 -27.36 8.42
N ARG A 320 16.92 -26.74 8.04
CA ARG A 320 17.07 -25.29 7.98
C ARG A 320 16.03 -24.64 7.05
N PRO A 321 15.32 -23.58 7.50
CA PRO A 321 14.44 -22.80 6.63
C PRO A 321 15.18 -22.21 5.43
N LYS A 322 14.56 -22.22 4.25
CA LYS A 322 15.17 -21.74 2.99
C LYS A 322 15.53 -20.25 3.02
N ASP A 323 14.81 -19.48 3.81
CA ASP A 323 14.94 -18.04 4.02
C ASP A 323 15.95 -17.69 5.14
N PHE A 324 16.40 -18.66 5.94
CA PHE A 324 17.40 -18.42 6.97
C PHE A 324 18.77 -18.09 6.37
N ARG A 325 19.37 -16.97 6.80
CA ARG A 325 20.68 -16.47 6.33
C ARG A 325 21.76 -16.47 7.41
N GLY A 326 21.41 -16.82 8.65
CA GLY A 326 22.36 -16.96 9.74
C GLY A 326 23.17 -18.26 9.66
N HIS A 327 24.12 -18.41 10.59
CA HIS A 327 24.81 -19.68 10.79
C HIS A 327 23.97 -20.66 11.63
N SER A 328 24.40 -21.92 11.70
CA SER A 328 23.80 -22.93 12.59
C SER A 328 23.69 -22.42 14.02
N LEU A 329 22.58 -22.74 14.70
CA LEU A 329 22.41 -22.42 16.11
C LEU A 329 23.51 -23.10 16.94
N SER A 330 24.22 -22.31 17.72
CA SER A 330 25.44 -22.71 18.41
C SER A 330 25.57 -21.97 19.74
N VAL A 331 26.55 -22.41 20.55
CA VAL A 331 26.89 -21.71 21.80
C VAL A 331 27.14 -20.24 21.51
N SER A 332 26.62 -19.36 22.37
CA SER A 332 26.61 -17.90 22.23
C SER A 332 25.44 -17.27 21.47
N ASP A 333 24.65 -18.06 20.73
CA ASP A 333 23.42 -17.58 20.10
C ASP A 333 22.31 -17.37 21.14
N ILE A 334 21.37 -16.47 20.83
CA ILE A 334 20.24 -16.17 21.70
C ILE A 334 18.93 -16.40 20.93
N VAL A 335 18.05 -17.18 21.53
CA VAL A 335 16.69 -17.40 21.04
C VAL A 335 15.75 -16.57 21.89
N VAL A 336 15.06 -15.61 21.28
CA VAL A 336 14.01 -14.82 21.92
C VAL A 336 12.67 -15.46 21.61
N LEU A 337 11.86 -15.71 22.63
CA LEU A 337 10.50 -16.22 22.50
C LEU A 337 9.51 -15.14 22.93
N ASN A 338 8.51 -14.89 22.09
CA ASN A 338 7.34 -14.10 22.41
C ASN A 338 6.11 -15.01 22.36
N ASP A 339 5.47 -15.24 23.52
CA ASP A 339 4.25 -16.05 23.61
C ASP A 339 2.95 -15.25 23.46
N GLY A 340 3.06 -13.97 23.08
CA GLY A 340 1.97 -13.01 22.90
C GLY A 340 1.74 -12.12 24.12
N GLU A 341 2.20 -12.53 25.31
CA GLU A 341 2.09 -11.75 26.55
C GLU A 341 3.46 -11.45 27.18
N LYS A 342 4.40 -12.39 27.03
CA LYS A 342 5.71 -12.32 27.64
C LYS A 342 6.79 -12.62 26.61
N VAL A 343 7.79 -11.74 26.62
CA VAL A 343 9.02 -11.94 25.86
C VAL A 343 10.13 -12.43 26.78
N THR A 344 10.83 -13.48 26.38
CA THR A 344 11.94 -14.08 27.11
C THR A 344 13.12 -14.34 26.19
N ALA A 345 14.34 -14.09 26.68
CA ALA A 345 15.56 -14.35 25.94
C ALA A 345 16.27 -15.57 26.53
N HIS A 346 16.70 -16.49 25.67
CA HIS A 346 17.34 -17.74 26.04
C HIS A 346 18.69 -17.89 25.34
N PHE A 347 19.77 -17.88 26.12
CA PHE A 347 21.12 -18.12 25.66
C PHE A 347 21.36 -19.61 25.42
N VAL A 348 21.96 -19.95 24.28
CA VAL A 348 22.39 -21.32 23.99
C VAL A 348 23.67 -21.63 24.76
N ASP A 349 23.53 -22.37 25.87
CA ASP A 349 24.64 -22.82 26.71
C ASP A 349 24.94 -24.30 26.45
N SER A 350 25.74 -24.57 25.42
CA SER A 350 26.15 -25.91 24.98
C SER A 350 24.98 -26.81 24.52
N ILE A 351 24.36 -27.54 25.44
CA ILE A 351 23.24 -28.47 25.18
C ILE A 351 21.97 -28.06 25.93
N SER A 352 21.98 -26.88 26.56
CA SER A 352 20.88 -26.33 27.35
C SER A 352 20.66 -24.86 27.03
N PHE A 353 19.55 -24.32 27.53
CA PHE A 353 19.18 -22.93 27.36
C PHE A 353 19.13 -22.23 28.72
N GLU A 354 19.81 -21.09 28.83
CA GLU A 354 19.81 -20.26 30.03
C GLU A 354 19.04 -18.98 29.78
N GLN A 355 18.06 -18.65 30.63
CA GLN A 355 17.25 -17.45 30.45
C GLN A 355 18.05 -16.21 30.85
N LEU A 356 18.03 -15.18 29.99
CA LEU A 356 18.69 -13.89 30.21
C LEU A 356 17.64 -12.82 30.57
N ASP A 357 17.48 -12.54 31.86
CA ASP A 357 16.47 -11.59 32.33
C ASP A 357 16.77 -10.13 31.94
N SER A 358 18.05 -9.76 31.79
CA SER A 358 18.47 -8.38 31.50
C SER A 358 18.76 -8.11 30.02
N PHE A 359 18.65 -9.11 29.15
CA PHE A 359 19.00 -8.96 27.73
C PHE A 359 18.05 -8.02 26.97
N LEU A 360 16.77 -8.01 27.37
CA LEU A 360 15.70 -7.21 26.76
C LEU A 360 15.32 -5.99 27.61
N ASN A 361 16.27 -5.42 28.36
CA ASN A 361 16.02 -4.18 29.11
C ASN A 361 15.85 -3.00 28.13
N LEU A 362 14.63 -2.85 27.60
CA LEU A 362 14.22 -1.73 26.79
C LEU A 362 13.91 -0.55 27.73
N GLU A 363 14.67 0.54 27.60
CA GLU A 363 14.38 1.79 28.32
C GLU A 363 13.41 2.60 27.46
N GLU A 364 12.17 2.74 27.93
CA GLU A 364 11.16 3.60 27.31
C GLU A 364 11.59 5.06 27.40
N GLN A 365 11.58 5.76 26.27
CA GLN A 365 11.80 7.20 26.21
C GLN A 365 10.47 7.94 26.21
N ILE A 366 10.41 9.01 27.01
CA ILE A 366 9.28 9.94 27.01
C ILE A 366 9.37 10.76 25.73
N LEU A 367 8.36 10.63 24.87
CA LEU A 367 8.26 11.41 23.64
C LEU A 367 7.99 12.88 23.99
N SER A 368 8.63 13.80 23.25
CA SER A 368 8.39 15.23 23.38
C SER A 368 7.33 15.74 22.42
N GLU A 369 6.93 14.95 21.43
CA GLU A 369 5.99 15.33 20.38
C GLU A 369 5.22 14.13 19.85
N LEU A 370 3.98 14.36 19.42
CA LEU A 370 3.09 13.36 18.84
C LEU A 370 2.24 13.98 17.73
N ALA A 371 1.89 13.17 16.74
CA ALA A 371 0.89 13.52 15.75
C ALA A 371 -0.11 12.38 15.60
N TYR A 372 -1.38 12.71 15.39
CA TYR A 372 -2.46 11.76 15.15
C TYR A 372 -3.21 12.12 13.86
N GLU A 373 -3.56 11.11 13.08
CA GLU A 373 -4.51 11.19 11.98
C GLU A 373 -5.84 10.57 12.45
N VAL A 374 -6.92 11.32 12.33
CA VAL A 374 -8.27 10.90 12.74
C VAL A 374 -9.23 11.10 11.58
N GLY A 375 -9.49 10.03 10.83
CA GLY A 375 -10.22 10.09 9.57
C GLY A 375 -9.42 10.84 8.50
N GLU A 376 -9.94 11.97 8.03
CA GLU A 376 -9.25 12.86 7.06
C GLU A 376 -8.73 14.12 7.75
N ARG A 377 -8.46 14.08 9.06
CA ARG A 377 -8.02 15.25 9.84
C ARG A 377 -6.78 14.91 10.64
N TYR A 378 -6.02 15.94 11.01
CA TYR A 378 -4.75 15.75 11.71
C TYR A 378 -4.71 16.52 13.01
N PHE A 379 -3.98 15.99 13.98
CA PHE A 379 -3.72 16.60 15.27
C PHE A 379 -2.23 16.48 15.57
N ALA A 380 -1.64 17.54 16.13
CA ALA A 380 -0.24 17.58 16.53
C ALA A 380 -0.15 18.14 17.95
N ILE A 381 0.73 17.58 18.77
CA ILE A 381 1.00 18.04 20.14
C ILE A 381 2.50 17.97 20.41
N GLN A 382 3.04 18.98 21.08
CA GLN A 382 4.45 19.06 21.46
C GLN A 382 4.59 19.57 22.89
N ARG A 383 5.55 19.03 23.63
CA ARG A 383 5.89 19.42 24.99
C ARG A 383 6.65 20.75 25.01
N THR A 384 6.22 21.65 25.89
CA THR A 384 6.84 22.96 26.12
C THR A 384 7.29 23.10 27.59
N GLU A 385 7.86 24.27 27.96
CA GLU A 385 8.27 24.54 29.35
C GLU A 385 7.08 24.69 30.32
N GLU A 386 5.87 25.01 29.80
CA GLU A 386 4.66 25.29 30.60
C GLU A 386 3.49 24.34 30.29
N GLY A 387 3.75 23.18 29.65
CA GLY A 387 2.72 22.20 29.32
C GLY A 387 2.90 21.60 27.93
N TYR A 388 1.85 21.63 27.12
CA TYR A 388 1.82 21.09 25.77
C TYR A 388 1.17 22.06 24.78
N ASP A 389 1.84 22.40 23.68
CA ASP A 389 1.23 23.12 22.56
C ASP A 389 0.57 22.12 21.61
N TYR A 390 -0.68 22.37 21.21
CA TYR A 390 -1.44 21.48 20.34
C TYR A 390 -2.06 22.23 19.15
N SER A 391 -2.23 21.52 18.04
CA SER A 391 -2.83 22.04 16.80
C SER A 391 -3.68 20.98 16.10
N PHE A 392 -4.86 21.38 15.65
CA PHE A 392 -5.81 20.60 14.87
C PHE A 392 -5.86 21.11 13.42
N TYR A 393 -5.79 20.19 12.45
CA TYR A 393 -5.78 20.49 11.02
C TYR A 393 -6.90 19.75 10.27
N ASP A 394 -7.41 20.36 9.20
CA ASP A 394 -8.38 19.74 8.28
C ASP A 394 -7.72 18.79 7.26
N GLU A 395 -8.51 18.27 6.32
CA GLU A 395 -8.07 17.36 5.23
C GLU A 395 -7.03 17.96 4.30
N ASP A 396 -7.01 19.28 4.19
CA ASP A 396 -6.08 20.05 3.38
C ASP A 396 -4.88 20.55 4.23
N PHE A 397 -4.67 20.03 5.45
CA PHE A 397 -3.63 20.49 6.38
C PHE A 397 -3.78 21.95 6.85
N ARG A 398 -4.98 22.53 6.78
CA ARG A 398 -5.22 23.89 7.28
C ARG A 398 -5.54 23.87 8.77
N LEU A 399 -4.91 24.78 9.50
CA LEU A 399 -5.15 24.95 10.93
C LEU A 399 -6.63 25.31 11.20
N MET A 400 -7.31 24.43 11.95
CA MET A 400 -8.68 24.64 12.42
C MET A 400 -8.69 25.25 13.81
N ASP A 401 -7.86 24.71 14.70
CA ASP A 401 -7.75 25.16 16.08
C ASP A 401 -6.35 24.85 16.63
N GLY A 402 -5.91 25.58 17.66
CA GLY A 402 -4.64 25.32 18.31
C GLY A 402 -4.44 26.18 19.56
N GLY A 403 -3.84 25.59 20.59
CA GLY A 403 -3.79 26.16 21.93
C GLY A 403 -2.71 25.52 22.80
N VAL A 404 -2.62 25.98 24.04
CA VAL A 404 -1.69 25.44 25.04
C VAL A 404 -2.50 24.70 26.11
N TYR A 405 -2.10 23.48 26.39
CA TYR A 405 -2.61 22.66 27.48
C TYR A 405 -1.62 22.73 28.65
N GLU A 406 -2.00 23.44 29.72
CA GLU A 406 -1.10 23.88 30.80
C GLU A 406 -0.70 22.79 31.81
N ASN A 407 -1.32 21.60 31.78
CA ASN A 407 -1.07 20.55 32.78
C ASN A 407 0.07 19.63 32.32
N ASP A 408 1.25 19.81 32.93
CA ASP A 408 2.49 19.07 32.66
C ASP A 408 2.70 17.85 33.58
N GLU A 409 1.75 17.55 34.47
CA GLU A 409 1.82 16.41 35.38
C GLU A 409 1.41 15.08 34.73
N ILE A 410 0.68 15.15 33.62
CA ILE A 410 0.20 14.00 32.83
C ILE A 410 1.14 13.72 31.66
N SER A 411 1.08 12.52 31.07
CA SER A 411 1.88 12.22 29.89
C SER A 411 1.37 12.96 28.64
N ILE A 412 2.22 13.11 27.62
CA ILE A 412 1.81 13.74 26.35
C ILE A 412 0.69 12.93 25.66
N GLU A 413 0.65 11.61 25.85
CA GLU A 413 -0.43 10.74 25.38
C GLU A 413 -1.75 11.01 26.13
N GLU A 414 -1.70 11.13 27.45
CA GLU A 414 -2.86 11.45 28.28
C GLU A 414 -3.42 12.84 27.92
N ALA A 415 -2.53 13.82 27.72
CA ALA A 415 -2.92 15.16 27.27
C ALA A 415 -3.56 15.13 25.88
N ALA A 416 -2.99 14.36 24.94
CA ALA A 416 -3.57 14.19 23.60
C ALA A 416 -4.94 13.52 23.65
N GLU A 417 -5.13 12.52 24.51
CA GLU A 417 -6.40 11.83 24.67
C GLU A 417 -7.50 12.77 25.19
N GLU A 418 -7.21 13.57 26.22
CA GLU A 418 -8.15 14.58 26.73
C GLU A 418 -8.53 15.60 25.65
N LEU A 419 -7.55 16.14 24.93
CA LEU A 419 -7.77 17.13 23.87
C LEU A 419 -8.62 16.57 22.72
N LEU A 420 -8.36 15.33 22.31
CA LEU A 420 -9.14 14.66 21.26
C LEU A 420 -10.57 14.35 21.70
N GLU A 421 -10.78 13.98 22.97
CA GLU A 421 -12.11 13.76 23.52
C GLU A 421 -12.93 15.06 23.63
N ASP A 422 -12.30 16.15 24.06
CA ASP A 422 -12.94 17.47 24.21
C ASP A 422 -13.42 18.04 22.87
N GLU A 423 -12.62 17.88 21.80
CA GLU A 423 -13.02 18.24 20.42
C GLU A 423 -14.03 17.24 19.80
N GLY A 424 -14.32 16.14 20.48
CA GLY A 424 -15.26 15.11 20.01
C GLY A 424 -14.70 14.20 18.93
N TRP A 425 -13.37 14.13 18.77
CA TRP A 425 -12.66 13.28 17.82
C TRP A 425 -12.51 11.87 18.40
N THR A 426 -13.64 11.16 18.42
CA THR A 426 -13.80 9.80 18.97
C THR A 426 -13.61 8.70 17.91
N GLY A 427 -13.09 9.06 16.73
CA GLY A 427 -12.79 8.12 15.64
C GLY A 427 -11.53 7.28 15.89
N GLU A 428 -11.25 6.36 14.96
CA GLU A 428 -9.99 5.60 14.93
C GLU A 428 -8.81 6.59 14.81
N ARG A 429 -7.82 6.45 15.71
CA ARG A 429 -6.67 7.35 15.85
C ARG A 429 -5.44 6.61 15.35
N ILE A 430 -4.86 7.10 14.25
CA ILE A 430 -3.62 6.55 13.72
C ILE A 430 -2.50 7.48 14.18
N CYS A 431 -1.55 6.99 14.96
CA CYS A 431 -0.39 7.81 15.29
C CYS A 431 0.46 8.01 14.03
N GLY A 432 0.69 9.28 13.68
CA GLY A 432 1.51 9.71 12.56
C GLY A 432 2.91 10.15 12.99
N ASP A 433 3.75 10.39 12.00
CA ASP A 433 5.06 11.02 12.15
C ASP A 433 4.87 12.55 12.24
N TYR A 434 5.28 13.14 13.37
CA TYR A 434 5.12 14.57 13.64
C TYR A 434 5.87 15.42 12.61
N ASP A 435 7.12 15.09 12.29
CA ASP A 435 7.94 15.86 11.35
C ASP A 435 7.33 15.85 9.94
N GLN A 436 6.84 14.67 9.50
CA GLN A 436 6.18 14.55 8.19
C GLN A 436 4.88 15.35 8.12
N LEU A 437 4.09 15.38 9.20
CA LEU A 437 2.88 16.20 9.25
C LEU A 437 3.24 17.69 9.15
N MET A 438 4.22 18.14 9.92
CA MET A 438 4.66 19.54 9.92
C MET A 438 5.24 19.99 8.58
N GLU A 439 5.93 19.10 7.85
CA GLU A 439 6.40 19.38 6.49
C GLU A 439 5.23 19.65 5.52
N LYS A 440 4.18 18.81 5.55
CA LYS A 440 2.97 19.00 4.72
C LYS A 440 2.21 20.28 5.05
N VAL A 441 2.07 20.59 6.34
CA VAL A 441 1.44 21.84 6.81
C VAL A 441 2.17 23.05 6.22
N LYS A 442 3.51 23.05 6.29
CA LYS A 442 4.34 24.12 5.75
C LYS A 442 4.20 24.28 4.23
N GLU A 443 4.16 23.18 3.47
CA GLU A 443 3.93 23.22 2.02
C GLU A 443 2.56 23.84 1.67
N MET A 444 1.51 23.45 2.41
CA MET A 444 0.18 24.02 2.19
C MET A 444 0.12 25.51 2.49
N ASP A 445 0.75 25.94 3.58
CA ASP A 445 0.82 27.36 3.93
C ASP A 445 1.46 28.20 2.81
N GLU A 446 2.50 27.69 2.15
CA GLU A 446 3.11 28.36 0.99
C GLU A 446 2.14 28.47 -0.20
N VAL A 447 1.35 27.43 -0.46
CA VAL A 447 0.34 27.40 -1.53
C VAL A 447 -0.78 28.41 -1.28
N VAL A 448 -1.34 28.41 -0.06
CA VAL A 448 -2.39 29.35 0.36
C VAL A 448 -1.90 30.79 0.26
N MET A 449 -0.65 31.06 0.66
CA MET A 449 -0.04 32.39 0.53
C MET A 449 0.11 32.83 -0.93
N ALA A 450 0.49 31.93 -1.83
CA ALA A 450 0.57 32.23 -3.26
C ALA A 450 -0.81 32.46 -3.91
N GLU A 451 -1.86 31.80 -3.43
CA GLU A 451 -3.24 31.98 -3.92
C GLU A 451 -3.86 33.30 -3.46
N ILE A 452 -3.63 33.72 -2.21
CA ILE A 452 -4.02 35.03 -1.70
C ILE A 452 -3.36 36.15 -2.51
N GLN A 453 -2.09 35.99 -2.89
CA GLN A 453 -1.39 36.96 -3.75
C GLN A 453 -2.00 37.05 -5.16
N LYS A 454 -2.56 35.96 -5.70
CA LYS A 454 -3.21 35.92 -7.02
C LYS A 454 -4.66 36.43 -7.02
N SER A 455 -5.39 36.27 -5.91
CA SER A 455 -6.84 36.53 -5.84
C SER A 455 -7.23 38.02 -5.72
N GLN A 456 -6.27 38.95 -5.74
CA GLN A 456 -6.49 40.41 -5.81
C GLN A 456 -7.26 40.90 -7.08
N GLY A 457 -7.66 40.02 -8.00
CA GLY A 457 -8.34 40.39 -9.26
C GLY A 457 -9.87 40.36 -9.29
N GLU A 458 -10.57 39.53 -8.50
CA GLU A 458 -11.99 39.21 -8.81
C GLU A 458 -12.95 39.05 -7.61
N TYR A 459 -12.68 39.62 -6.43
CA TYR A 459 -13.71 39.65 -5.37
C TYR A 459 -14.68 40.84 -5.54
N LYS A 460 -15.91 40.59 -6.03
CA LYS A 460 -17.04 41.54 -5.95
C LYS A 460 -17.90 41.19 -4.73
N PRO A 461 -18.02 42.07 -3.72
CA PRO A 461 -18.85 41.80 -2.53
C PRO A 461 -20.33 41.60 -2.92
N LEU A 462 -21.02 40.62 -2.29
CA LEU A 462 -22.45 40.32 -2.52
C LEU A 462 -23.36 41.55 -2.44
N ALA A 463 -22.99 42.58 -1.66
CA ALA A 463 -23.72 43.83 -1.53
C ALA A 463 -23.98 44.54 -2.88
N LYS A 464 -23.10 44.36 -3.87
CA LYS A 464 -23.21 45.00 -5.18
C LYS A 464 -24.23 44.33 -6.11
N VAL A 465 -24.64 43.09 -5.80
CA VAL A 465 -25.66 42.35 -6.55
C VAL A 465 -27.05 42.71 -6.03
N GLU A 466 -27.23 42.86 -4.71
CA GLU A 466 -28.48 43.34 -4.10
C GLU A 466 -28.76 44.82 -4.44
N GLU A 467 -27.74 45.70 -4.47
CA GLU A 467 -27.92 47.11 -4.88
C GLU A 467 -28.45 47.25 -6.32
N LEU A 468 -28.03 46.35 -7.24
CA LEU A 468 -28.49 46.37 -8.63
C LEU A 468 -29.94 45.88 -8.78
N GLU A 469 -30.40 45.02 -7.86
CA GLU A 469 -31.80 44.58 -7.80
C GLU A 469 -32.71 45.59 -7.07
N GLU A 470 -32.24 46.24 -6.00
CA GLU A 470 -32.98 47.28 -5.26
C GLU A 470 -33.05 48.63 -6.00
N ALA A 471 -32.04 48.97 -6.81
CA ALA A 471 -32.08 50.18 -7.64
C ALA A 471 -33.22 50.17 -8.68
N ASN A 472 -33.75 49.00 -9.01
CA ASN A 472 -34.87 48.84 -9.94
C ASN A 472 -36.25 49.06 -9.28
N TYR A 473 -36.33 49.14 -7.95
CA TYR A 473 -37.57 49.31 -7.19
C TYR A 473 -37.79 50.72 -6.60
N ASN A 474 -36.83 51.64 -6.75
CA ASN A 474 -36.89 53.01 -6.19
C ASN A 474 -37.28 54.11 -7.22
N MET A 475 -38.06 53.78 -8.25
CA MET A 475 -38.69 54.75 -9.16
C MET A 475 -40.21 54.80 -8.98
N ILE A 476 -40.72 55.81 -8.27
CA ILE A 476 -42.10 56.30 -8.43
C ILE A 476 -42.01 57.81 -8.67
N ASP A 477 -42.63 58.28 -9.75
CA ASP A 477 -42.73 59.69 -10.16
C ASP A 477 -41.40 60.46 -10.36
N ASN A 478 -40.35 59.81 -10.87
CA ASN A 478 -39.13 60.48 -11.38
C ASN A 478 -38.40 61.42 -10.38
N VAL A 479 -38.50 61.19 -9.07
CA VAL A 479 -37.77 61.97 -8.05
C VAL A 479 -36.97 61.05 -7.11
N LEU A 480 -35.65 61.28 -7.05
CA LEU A 480 -34.72 60.63 -6.11
C LEU A 480 -34.88 61.24 -4.71
N ASN A 481 -35.03 60.42 -3.67
CA ASN A 481 -35.04 60.91 -2.28
C ASN A 481 -33.61 60.89 -1.68
N ASN A 482 -33.16 62.02 -1.13
CA ASN A 482 -31.84 62.16 -0.50
C ASN A 482 -31.83 61.53 0.90
N MET A 483 -31.10 60.43 1.09
CA MET A 483 -30.59 59.97 2.39
C MET A 483 -29.07 60.20 2.50
N PRO A 484 -28.52 60.37 3.71
CA PRO A 484 -27.07 60.49 3.91
C PRO A 484 -26.35 59.19 3.53
N LEU A 485 -25.14 59.29 2.96
CA LEU A 485 -24.28 58.15 2.61
C LEU A 485 -24.06 57.23 3.83
N LYS A 486 -24.54 55.99 3.76
CA LYS A 486 -24.11 54.92 4.66
C LYS A 486 -22.63 54.63 4.41
N LYS A 487 -21.84 54.40 5.48
CA LYS A 487 -20.45 53.94 5.35
C LYS A 487 -20.46 52.48 4.94
N GLU A 488 -19.80 52.15 3.84
CA GLU A 488 -19.70 50.77 3.36
C GLU A 488 -18.87 49.92 4.34
N PRO A 489 -19.23 48.64 4.54
CA PRO A 489 -18.39 47.69 5.26
C PRO A 489 -17.08 47.46 4.50
N TYR A 490 -15.98 47.28 5.23
CA TYR A 490 -14.65 47.09 4.66
C TYR A 490 -13.88 45.97 5.36
N LEU A 491 -12.91 45.40 4.64
CA LEU A 491 -11.99 44.40 5.17
C LEU A 491 -10.74 45.10 5.74
N GLU A 492 -10.35 44.70 6.94
CA GLU A 492 -9.15 45.15 7.64
C GLU A 492 -8.25 43.92 7.83
N TYR A 493 -7.07 43.94 7.21
CA TYR A 493 -6.05 42.91 7.33
C TYR A 493 -5.17 43.21 8.53
N PHE A 494 -4.65 42.18 9.19
CA PHE A 494 -3.70 42.33 10.28
C PHE A 494 -2.55 41.35 10.18
N ALA A 495 -1.37 41.77 10.62
CA ALA A 495 -0.23 40.92 10.91
C ALA A 495 0.18 41.17 12.35
N THR A 496 0.53 40.11 13.07
CA THR A 496 0.97 40.22 14.45
C THR A 496 2.14 39.27 14.71
N GLU A 497 3.06 39.74 15.53
CA GLU A 497 3.99 38.86 16.27
C GLU A 497 3.15 38.25 17.41
N CYS A 498 3.01 36.92 17.39
CA CYS A 498 2.37 36.15 18.45
C CYS A 498 3.46 35.57 19.33
N ASP A 499 3.37 35.84 20.63
CA ASP A 499 4.08 35.03 21.62
C ASP A 499 3.45 33.63 21.70
N GLU A 500 4.18 32.68 22.28
CA GLU A 500 3.73 31.30 22.54
C GLU A 500 2.38 31.23 23.29
N PHE A 501 1.94 32.35 23.91
CA PHE A 501 0.75 32.43 24.77
C PHE A 501 -0.47 33.18 24.17
N HIS A 502 -0.54 33.38 22.84
CA HIS A 502 -1.63 34.08 22.13
C HIS A 502 -1.93 35.51 22.62
N ASP A 503 -1.05 36.14 23.40
CA ASP A 503 -1.14 37.57 23.66
C ASP A 503 -0.67 38.31 22.40
N MET A 504 -1.54 39.14 21.81
CA MET A 504 -1.18 39.95 20.64
C MET A 504 -0.06 40.90 21.06
N GLY A 505 1.18 40.61 20.64
CA GLY A 505 2.32 41.48 20.76
C GLY A 505 2.18 42.71 19.87
N ALA A 506 3.20 42.99 19.04
CA ALA A 506 3.10 44.07 18.07
C ALA A 506 2.09 43.72 16.96
N TYR A 507 0.86 44.23 17.08
CA TYR A 507 -0.19 44.06 16.07
C TYR A 507 -0.23 45.27 15.12
N GLU A 508 -0.15 45.01 13.81
CA GLU A 508 -0.35 46.01 12.76
C GLU A 508 -1.61 45.70 11.95
N LYS A 509 -2.34 46.75 11.55
CA LYS A 509 -3.61 46.65 10.82
C LYS A 509 -3.62 47.60 9.63
N SER A 510 -4.07 47.12 8.48
CA SER A 510 -4.26 47.93 7.28
C SER A 510 -5.42 47.42 6.45
N THR A 511 -6.05 48.29 5.68
CA THR A 511 -7.03 47.90 4.65
C THR A 511 -6.36 47.43 3.35
N ASP A 512 -5.02 47.51 3.28
CA ASP A 512 -4.19 47.09 2.14
C ASP A 512 -3.40 45.82 2.50
N VAL A 513 -3.74 44.71 1.84
CA VAL A 513 -3.09 43.40 2.02
C VAL A 513 -1.59 43.48 1.78
N ASN A 514 -1.14 44.26 0.80
CA ASN A 514 0.28 44.28 0.43
C ASN A 514 1.14 44.94 1.51
N GLN A 515 0.57 45.88 2.26
CA GLN A 515 1.23 46.48 3.43
C GLN A 515 1.36 45.46 4.56
N ILE A 516 0.29 44.71 4.83
CA ILE A 516 0.28 43.69 5.88
C ILE A 516 1.12 42.47 5.52
N ALA A 517 1.13 42.06 4.26
CA ALA A 517 2.02 41.01 3.76
C ALA A 517 3.50 41.42 3.86
N ALA A 518 3.84 42.69 3.58
CA ALA A 518 5.20 43.18 3.76
C ALA A 518 5.61 43.26 5.25
N VAL A 519 4.66 43.55 6.14
CA VAL A 519 4.87 43.51 7.59
C VAL A 519 5.02 42.07 8.08
N TYR A 520 4.21 41.15 7.57
CA TYR A 520 4.29 39.72 7.86
C TYR A 520 5.63 39.10 7.40
N GLU A 521 6.08 39.38 6.18
CA GLU A 521 7.40 38.94 5.71
C GLU A 521 8.53 39.52 6.57
N LYS A 522 8.39 40.76 7.03
CA LYS A 522 9.36 41.37 7.94
C LYS A 522 9.38 40.70 9.32
N TYR A 523 8.24 40.26 9.84
CA TYR A 523 8.18 39.48 11.08
C TYR A 523 8.81 38.08 10.90
N LYS A 524 8.54 37.43 9.75
CA LYS A 524 9.12 36.14 9.37
C LYS A 524 10.64 36.16 9.21
N GLU A 525 11.19 37.23 8.63
CA GLU A 525 12.63 37.36 8.36
C GLU A 525 13.44 37.90 9.54
N ASN A 526 12.82 38.20 10.69
CA ASN A 526 13.49 38.82 11.83
C ASN A 526 14.16 37.77 12.76
N PRO A 527 15.51 37.68 12.80
CA PRO A 527 16.21 36.67 13.60
C PRO A 527 16.14 36.94 15.11
N GLU A 528 15.78 38.15 15.57
CA GLU A 528 15.60 38.47 16.99
C GLU A 528 14.21 38.04 17.54
N THR A 529 13.26 37.69 16.67
CA THR A 529 11.90 37.25 17.02
C THR A 529 11.55 35.89 16.41
N ALA A 530 12.55 35.10 15.99
CA ALA A 530 12.36 33.80 15.35
C ALA A 530 11.70 32.73 16.26
N TYR A 531 11.56 33.01 17.56
CA TYR A 531 10.83 32.19 18.53
C TYR A 531 9.36 32.63 18.72
N LEU A 532 8.95 33.78 18.17
CA LEU A 532 7.58 34.27 18.21
C LEU A 532 6.88 33.84 16.92
N GLY A 533 5.79 33.08 17.04
CA GLY A 533 4.98 32.70 15.89
C GLY A 533 4.43 33.94 15.16
N CYS A 534 4.32 33.88 13.84
CA CYS A 534 3.80 34.99 13.05
C CYS A 534 2.41 34.64 12.53
N SER A 535 1.42 35.50 12.75
CA SER A 535 0.08 35.27 12.22
C SER A 535 -0.46 36.44 11.40
N MET A 536 -1.21 36.10 10.35
CA MET A 536 -1.90 37.06 9.48
C MET A 536 -3.39 36.72 9.38
N GLY A 537 -4.24 37.73 9.41
CA GLY A 537 -5.69 37.55 9.47
C GLY A 537 -6.51 38.65 8.81
N ILE A 538 -7.82 38.40 8.67
CA ILE A 538 -8.79 39.38 8.14
C ILE A 538 -9.89 39.64 9.17
N ILE A 539 -10.22 40.91 9.34
CA ILE A 539 -11.31 41.41 10.18
C ILE A 539 -12.33 42.08 9.25
N TYR A 540 -13.58 41.60 9.29
CA TYR A 540 -14.69 42.27 8.64
C TYR A 540 -15.23 43.37 9.57
N ARG A 541 -15.29 44.61 9.06
CA ARG A 541 -15.79 45.77 9.83
C ARG A 541 -17.09 46.28 9.21
N ASP A 542 -18.20 46.00 9.88
CA ASP A 542 -19.49 46.66 9.63
C ASP A 542 -19.66 47.86 10.57
N PRO A 543 -19.82 49.11 10.06
CA PRO A 543 -20.04 50.30 10.88
C PRO A 543 -21.36 50.33 11.66
N GLU A 544 -22.35 49.49 11.34
CA GLU A 544 -23.67 49.45 12.00
C GLU A 544 -23.81 48.30 13.03
N ASP A 545 -22.83 47.38 13.12
CA ASP A 545 -22.90 46.24 14.05
C ASP A 545 -22.28 46.56 15.43
N SER A 546 -23.03 46.29 16.49
CA SER A 546 -22.65 46.59 17.89
C SER A 546 -22.31 45.34 18.71
N TYR A 547 -22.27 44.16 18.08
CA TYR A 547 -21.91 42.90 18.72
C TYR A 547 -20.67 42.25 18.05
N GLY A 548 -19.58 42.16 18.81
CA GLY A 548 -18.48 41.18 18.64
C GLY A 548 -17.71 41.16 17.31
N LYS A 549 -16.42 41.54 17.34
CA LYS A 549 -15.49 41.34 16.21
C LYS A 549 -15.45 39.86 15.80
N ARG A 550 -15.80 39.52 14.55
CA ARG A 550 -15.49 38.22 13.94
C ARG A 550 -14.14 38.35 13.22
N TYR A 551 -13.19 37.49 13.56
CA TYR A 551 -11.87 37.42 12.92
C TYR A 551 -11.68 36.02 12.33
N LYS A 552 -10.94 35.93 11.23
CA LYS A 552 -10.47 34.67 10.64
C LYS A 552 -8.95 34.78 10.47
N VAL A 553 -8.21 33.87 11.09
CA VAL A 553 -6.75 33.73 10.95
C VAL A 553 -6.49 32.83 9.75
N PHE A 554 -5.54 33.21 8.88
CA PHE A 554 -5.27 32.49 7.63
C PHE A 554 -3.93 31.76 7.62
N THR A 555 -3.04 32.07 8.56
CA THR A 555 -1.68 31.52 8.63
C THR A 555 -1.14 31.72 10.05
N ARG A 556 -0.47 30.69 10.59
CA ARG A 556 0.32 30.73 11.82
C ARG A 556 1.63 29.98 11.50
N VAL A 557 2.74 30.71 11.41
CA VAL A 557 4.09 30.14 11.18
C VAL A 557 4.82 30.04 12.49
#